data_AF-A0A7X4YBS5-F1
#
_entry.id   AF-A0A7X4YBS5-F1
#
_cell.length_a   1.000
_cell.length_b   1.000
_cell.length_c   1.000
_cell.angle_alpha   90.00
_cell.angle_beta   90.00
_cell.angle_gamma   90.00
#
_symmetry.space_group_name_H-M   'P 1'
#
loop_
_entity.id
_entity.type
_entity.pdbx_description
1 polymer ?
#
loop_
_entity_poly.entity_id
_entity_poly.type
_entity_poly.pdbx_seq_one_letter_code
_entity_poly.pdbx_strand_id
1 'polypeptide(L)'
;MKRTLHGVTLAAVLFTGGVSLAQSATSANPPVGEKTPTVAKGTVEFKGFIVPADPKAFLERLHYINQSEIKQAKLAQQNSQNPDVQSYAKMMVDAHTTADQKVMDYAKSQNMKLAEMPKATNDMEKKAMAADKADMEKLQALKGAPFDSTYMAGQVGAHDAAIGKVMAAQQGMGATGELATLLTNLTQELPRHRDMAYQTLGKLDDAMGVGGAGTQGGTMEHGSMDHGSTGGATKTK
;
A
#
# COMPACT_ATOMS: atom_id res chain seq x y z
N MET A 1 -29.21 -87.92 7.45
CA MET A 1 -28.24 -88.73 8.22
C MET A 1 -26.85 -88.07 8.11
N LYS A 2 -26.15 -88.01 9.25
CA LYS A 2 -24.71 -87.76 9.46
C LYS A 2 -24.14 -86.34 9.23
N ARG A 3 -23.58 -85.83 10.33
CA ARG A 3 -22.72 -84.64 10.52
C ARG A 3 -21.28 -84.95 10.09
N THR A 4 -20.51 -83.93 9.72
CA THR A 4 -19.12 -83.72 10.18
C THR A 4 -18.69 -82.26 10.04
N LEU A 5 -17.86 -81.82 10.99
CA LEU A 5 -17.41 -80.43 11.18
C LEU A 5 -15.96 -80.20 10.67
N HIS A 6 -15.66 -78.90 10.54
CA HIS A 6 -14.39 -78.16 10.70
C HIS A 6 -13.28 -78.24 9.65
N GLY A 7 -12.83 -77.05 9.25
CA GLY A 7 -11.52 -76.79 8.63
C GLY A 7 -11.40 -75.33 8.17
N VAL A 8 -10.93 -74.46 9.07
CA VAL A 8 -10.52 -73.07 8.77
C VAL A 8 -9.14 -73.11 8.13
N THR A 9 -8.95 -72.44 6.98
CA THR A 9 -7.69 -71.75 6.70
C THR A 9 -7.86 -70.62 5.69
N LEU A 10 -7.32 -69.47 6.10
CA LEU A 10 -7.21 -68.18 5.45
C LEU A 10 -6.06 -68.17 4.44
N ALA A 11 -6.24 -67.59 3.25
CA ALA A 11 -5.19 -66.89 2.51
C ALA A 11 -5.80 -66.09 1.35
N ALA A 12 -5.77 -64.76 1.48
CA ALA A 12 -6.10 -63.81 0.42
C ALA A 12 -4.81 -63.42 -0.31
N VAL A 13 -4.81 -63.50 -1.64
CA VAL A 13 -3.88 -62.77 -2.52
C VAL A 13 -4.67 -62.33 -3.75
N LEU A 14 -4.73 -61.02 -3.98
CA LEU A 14 -5.34 -60.38 -5.14
C LEU A 14 -4.25 -59.57 -5.83
N PHE A 15 -3.97 -59.88 -7.10
CA PHE A 15 -3.23 -58.99 -7.98
C PHE A 15 -3.69 -59.08 -9.44
N THR A 16 -3.76 -57.88 -10.03
CA THR A 16 -3.62 -57.47 -11.43
C THR A 16 -4.71 -57.79 -12.46
N GLY A 17 -5.20 -56.72 -13.10
CA GLY A 17 -5.60 -56.73 -14.51
C GLY A 17 -6.65 -55.70 -14.89
N GLY A 18 -6.25 -54.59 -15.54
CA GLY A 18 -7.17 -53.65 -16.19
C GLY A 18 -6.47 -52.49 -16.89
N VAL A 19 -6.28 -52.62 -18.21
CA VAL A 19 -5.81 -51.58 -19.14
C VAL A 19 -7.02 -50.91 -19.80
N SER A 20 -7.00 -49.58 -19.95
CA SER A 20 -7.66 -48.72 -20.97
C SER A 20 -8.03 -47.36 -20.33
N LEU A 21 -7.94 -46.17 -20.94
CA LEU A 21 -7.63 -45.70 -22.29
C LEU A 21 -7.16 -44.23 -22.11
N ALA A 22 -6.11 -43.80 -22.81
CA ALA A 22 -5.63 -42.42 -22.77
C ALA A 22 -6.60 -41.49 -23.53
N GLN A 23 -7.06 -40.42 -22.88
CA GLN A 23 -7.79 -39.33 -23.53
C GLN A 23 -6.99 -38.04 -23.34
N SER A 24 -6.34 -37.59 -24.42
CA SER A 24 -5.73 -36.27 -24.49
C SER A 24 -6.83 -35.21 -24.50
N ALA A 25 -6.91 -34.43 -23.42
CA ALA A 25 -7.66 -33.19 -23.39
C ALA A 25 -6.67 -32.03 -23.26
N THR A 26 -6.62 -31.25 -24.34
CA THR A 26 -6.26 -29.83 -24.46
C THR A 26 -5.86 -29.09 -23.17
N SER A 27 -4.68 -28.48 -23.26
CA SER A 27 -4.12 -27.46 -22.39
C SER A 27 -5.17 -26.45 -21.89
N ALA A 28 -5.64 -26.63 -20.67
CA ALA A 28 -6.30 -25.56 -19.93
C ALA A 28 -5.19 -24.69 -19.32
N ASN A 29 -5.15 -23.40 -19.69
CA ASN A 29 -4.40 -22.42 -18.91
C ASN A 29 -4.81 -22.57 -17.44
N PRO A 30 -3.87 -22.64 -16.49
CA PRO A 30 -4.25 -22.50 -15.08
C PRO A 30 -4.95 -21.14 -14.91
N PRO A 31 -5.94 -21.03 -14.02
CA PRO A 31 -6.51 -19.74 -13.68
C PRO A 31 -5.35 -18.84 -13.23
N VAL A 32 -5.41 -17.55 -13.55
CA VAL A 32 -4.47 -16.54 -13.04
C VAL A 32 -4.64 -16.53 -11.52
N GLY A 33 -3.92 -17.42 -10.85
CA GLY A 33 -4.07 -17.69 -9.43
C GLY A 33 -3.54 -16.51 -8.65
N GLU A 34 -4.31 -16.08 -7.66
CA GLU A 34 -3.77 -15.28 -6.56
C GLU A 34 -2.50 -15.99 -6.06
N LYS A 35 -1.34 -15.42 -6.33
CA LYS A 35 -0.06 -16.00 -5.95
C LYS A 35 -0.03 -16.13 -4.42
N THR A 36 -0.10 -17.34 -3.92
CA THR A 36 0.07 -17.66 -2.50
C THR A 36 1.45 -17.15 -2.04
N PRO A 37 1.57 -16.56 -0.83
CA PRO A 37 2.85 -16.11 -0.31
C PRO A 37 3.87 -17.26 -0.27
N THR A 38 5.12 -16.96 -0.65
CA THR A 38 6.23 -17.91 -0.58
C THR A 38 7.02 -17.65 0.70
N VAL A 39 7.16 -18.66 1.56
CA VAL A 39 7.98 -18.59 2.77
C VAL A 39 9.26 -19.39 2.53
N ALA A 40 10.40 -18.72 2.49
CA ALA A 40 11.69 -19.36 2.25
C ALA A 40 12.82 -18.61 2.96
N LYS A 41 13.79 -19.35 3.51
CA LYS A 41 15.04 -18.82 4.10
C LYS A 41 14.83 -17.65 5.09
N GLY A 42 13.80 -17.73 5.93
CA GLY A 42 13.51 -16.71 6.94
C GLY A 42 12.84 -15.43 6.40
N THR A 43 12.38 -15.45 5.16
CA THR A 43 11.61 -14.35 4.54
C THR A 43 10.26 -14.83 4.01
N VAL A 44 9.32 -13.89 3.94
CA VAL A 44 8.03 -14.01 3.26
C VAL A 44 8.06 -13.15 2.01
N GLU A 45 7.73 -13.73 0.87
CA GLU A 45 7.54 -13.03 -0.39
C GLU A 45 6.06 -13.06 -0.81
N PHE A 46 5.50 -11.90 -1.13
CA PHE A 46 4.16 -11.78 -1.70
C PHE A 46 4.11 -10.63 -2.70
N LYS A 47 3.65 -10.91 -3.93
CA LYS A 47 3.56 -9.91 -5.03
C LYS A 47 4.86 -9.10 -5.24
N GLY A 48 6.02 -9.74 -5.06
CA GLY A 48 7.34 -9.10 -5.23
C GLY A 48 7.84 -8.32 -4.00
N PHE A 49 7.06 -8.25 -2.93
CA PHE A 49 7.49 -7.68 -1.66
C PHE A 49 8.08 -8.77 -0.78
N ILE A 50 9.32 -8.56 -0.32
CA ILE A 50 10.03 -9.48 0.56
C ILE A 50 10.13 -8.83 1.94
N VAL A 51 9.68 -9.54 2.97
CA VAL A 51 9.79 -9.14 4.38
C VAL A 51 10.38 -10.27 5.22
N PRO A 52 10.97 -9.98 6.39
CA PRO A 52 11.36 -11.04 7.32
C PRO A 52 10.13 -11.87 7.73
N ALA A 53 10.31 -13.18 7.88
CA ALA A 53 9.31 -14.06 8.46
C ALA A 53 9.29 -13.99 10.00
N ASP A 54 10.41 -13.56 10.61
CA ASP A 54 10.51 -13.33 12.05
C ASP A 54 9.73 -12.08 12.47
N PRO A 55 8.74 -12.19 13.39
CA PRO A 55 7.93 -11.05 13.83
C PRO A 55 8.77 -9.92 14.44
N LYS A 56 9.82 -10.25 15.20
CA LYS A 56 10.68 -9.22 15.80
C LYS A 56 11.39 -8.40 14.71
N ALA A 57 12.01 -9.06 13.75
CA ALA A 57 12.67 -8.40 12.62
C ALA A 57 11.70 -7.55 11.78
N PHE A 58 10.44 -7.97 11.64
CA PHE A 58 9.41 -7.18 10.99
C PHE A 58 9.01 -5.94 11.80
N LEU A 59 8.82 -6.08 13.11
CA LEU A 59 8.50 -4.96 14.01
C LEU A 59 9.63 -3.92 14.06
N GLU A 60 10.90 -4.33 14.02
CA GLU A 60 12.03 -3.39 13.94
C GLU A 60 11.96 -2.51 12.68
N ARG A 61 11.45 -3.05 11.57
CA ARG A 61 11.25 -2.29 10.32
C ARG A 61 10.06 -1.35 10.44
N LEU A 62 8.95 -1.80 11.01
CA LEU A 62 7.80 -0.92 11.27
C LEU A 62 8.19 0.24 12.17
N HIS A 63 8.93 -0.03 13.24
CA HIS A 63 9.43 0.99 14.15
C HIS A 63 10.34 2.00 13.44
N TYR A 64 11.33 1.50 12.70
CA TYR A 64 12.22 2.35 11.90
C TYR A 64 11.47 3.23 10.89
N ILE A 65 10.49 2.65 10.17
CA ILE A 65 9.67 3.39 9.20
C ILE A 65 8.87 4.48 9.91
N ASN A 66 8.17 4.17 11.00
CA ASN A 66 7.42 5.19 11.76
C ASN A 66 8.31 6.33 12.23
N GLN A 67 9.49 6.02 12.77
CA GLN A 67 10.44 7.04 13.21
C GLN A 67 10.96 7.90 12.05
N SER A 68 11.13 7.33 10.85
CA SER A 68 11.50 8.08 9.64
C SER A 68 10.36 9.01 9.19
N GLU A 69 9.14 8.50 9.09
CA GLU A 69 7.94 9.24 8.71
C GLU A 69 7.66 10.42 9.66
N ILE A 70 7.79 10.20 10.98
CA ILE A 70 7.65 11.27 11.98
C ILE A 70 8.69 12.39 11.75
N LYS A 71 9.94 12.03 11.42
CA LYS A 71 10.99 13.03 11.16
C LYS A 71 10.72 13.82 9.88
N GLN A 72 10.32 13.14 8.80
CA GLN A 72 9.96 13.79 7.54
C GLN A 72 8.76 14.72 7.71
N ALA A 73 7.72 14.27 8.41
CA ALA A 73 6.53 15.07 8.68
C ALA A 73 6.83 16.30 9.55
N LYS A 74 7.68 16.17 10.58
CA LYS A 74 8.15 17.33 11.37
C LYS A 74 8.93 18.33 10.51
N LEU A 75 9.77 17.84 9.58
CA LEU A 75 10.45 18.70 8.64
C LEU A 75 9.45 19.42 7.71
N ALA A 76 8.39 18.74 7.28
CA ALA A 76 7.34 19.35 6.47
C ALA A 76 6.58 20.47 7.20
N GLN A 77 6.33 20.32 8.50
CA GLN A 77 5.78 21.40 9.32
C GLN A 77 6.70 22.63 9.39
N GLN A 78 8.01 22.45 9.21
CA GLN A 78 9.00 23.54 9.25
C GLN A 78 9.25 24.18 7.88
N ASN A 79 9.28 23.37 6.81
CA ASN A 79 9.74 23.79 5.49
C ASN A 79 8.61 24.12 4.52
N SER A 80 7.36 23.74 4.83
CA SER A 80 6.18 24.06 4.02
C SER A 80 5.44 25.30 4.51
N GLN A 81 4.93 26.10 3.58
CA GLN A 81 3.93 27.15 3.84
C GLN A 81 2.54 26.79 3.30
N ASN A 82 2.40 25.63 2.65
CA ASN A 82 1.14 25.20 2.07
C ASN A 82 0.24 24.59 3.15
N PRO A 83 -1.01 25.08 3.32
CA PRO A 83 -1.89 24.62 4.39
C PRO A 83 -2.29 23.15 4.26
N ASP A 84 -2.46 22.62 3.04
CA ASP A 84 -2.78 21.20 2.82
C ASP A 84 -1.59 20.31 3.20
N VAL A 85 -0.36 20.71 2.88
CA VAL A 85 0.87 19.99 3.25
C VAL A 85 1.11 20.03 4.75
N GLN A 86 0.92 21.19 5.40
CA GLN A 86 1.05 21.29 6.87
C GLN A 86 0.00 20.45 7.60
N SER A 87 -1.24 20.43 7.11
CA SER A 87 -2.32 19.60 7.66
C SER A 87 -2.00 18.12 7.54
N TYR A 88 -1.57 17.68 6.35
CA TYR A 88 -1.12 16.32 6.11
C TYR A 88 0.05 15.96 7.05
N ALA A 89 1.08 16.80 7.13
CA ALA A 89 2.24 16.58 7.98
C ALA A 89 1.87 16.45 9.48
N LYS A 90 0.95 17.29 9.98
CA LYS A 90 0.45 17.15 11.36
C LYS A 90 -0.21 15.79 11.59
N MET A 91 -1.10 15.38 10.67
CA MET A 91 -1.76 14.08 10.75
C MET A 91 -0.74 12.94 10.76
N MET A 92 0.28 13.01 9.90
CA MET A 92 1.35 12.00 9.83
C MET A 92 2.12 11.86 11.14
N VAL A 93 2.48 12.98 11.80
CA VAL A 93 3.12 12.95 13.12
C VAL A 93 2.24 12.22 14.13
N ASP A 94 0.95 12.57 14.21
CA ASP A 94 0.03 12.01 15.20
C ASP A 94 -0.21 10.50 14.94
N ALA A 95 -0.49 10.14 13.68
CA ALA A 95 -0.80 8.78 13.27
C ALA A 95 0.41 7.85 13.43
N HIS A 96 1.59 8.25 12.94
CA HIS A 96 2.78 7.41 13.06
C HIS A 96 3.32 7.34 14.49
N THR A 97 3.19 8.40 15.30
CA THR A 97 3.54 8.31 16.73
C THR A 97 2.65 7.29 17.44
N THR A 98 1.35 7.31 17.16
CA THR A 98 0.40 6.34 17.73
C THR A 98 0.67 4.92 17.25
N ALA A 99 0.96 4.75 15.95
CA ALA A 99 1.29 3.44 15.37
C ALA A 99 2.59 2.90 15.97
N ASP A 100 3.60 3.75 16.17
CA ASP A 100 4.88 3.37 16.75
C ASP A 100 4.73 2.93 18.20
N GLN A 101 3.94 3.67 18.99
CA GLN A 101 3.64 3.28 20.36
C GLN A 101 3.01 1.88 20.42
N LYS A 102 2.05 1.58 19.52
CA LYS A 102 1.44 0.24 19.43
C LYS A 102 2.47 -0.85 19.07
N VAL A 103 3.39 -0.57 18.15
CA VAL A 103 4.49 -1.49 17.79
C VAL A 103 5.37 -1.77 19.00
N MET A 104 5.76 -0.71 19.73
CA MET A 104 6.63 -0.82 20.89
C MET A 104 5.94 -1.52 22.07
N ASP A 105 4.66 -1.23 22.31
CA ASP A 105 3.87 -1.89 23.36
C ASP A 105 3.69 -3.38 23.08
N TYR A 106 3.39 -3.74 21.83
CA TYR A 106 3.33 -5.15 21.42
C TYR A 106 4.69 -5.83 21.58
N ALA A 107 5.78 -5.22 21.12
CA ALA A 107 7.12 -5.78 21.29
C ALA A 107 7.44 -6.01 22.78
N LYS A 108 7.09 -5.04 23.64
CA LYS A 108 7.25 -5.16 25.10
C LYS A 108 6.40 -6.28 25.69
N SER A 109 5.14 -6.44 25.27
CA SER A 109 4.27 -7.54 25.74
C SER A 109 4.84 -8.92 25.38
N GLN A 110 5.60 -8.99 24.28
CA GLN A 110 6.31 -10.19 23.84
C GLN A 110 7.75 -10.31 24.40
N ASN A 111 8.16 -9.47 25.34
CA ASN A 111 9.54 -9.40 25.88
C ASN A 111 10.62 -9.18 24.80
N MET A 112 10.27 -8.50 23.71
CA MET A 112 11.19 -8.17 22.62
C MET A 112 11.77 -6.77 22.84
N LYS A 113 13.10 -6.65 22.66
CA LYS A 113 13.77 -5.37 22.51
C LYS A 113 14.03 -5.11 21.04
N LEU A 114 13.33 -4.12 20.46
CA LEU A 114 13.54 -3.71 19.08
C LEU A 114 14.83 -2.89 18.95
N ALA A 115 15.54 -3.08 17.85
CA ALA A 115 16.64 -2.20 17.47
C ALA A 115 16.10 -0.93 16.79
N GLU A 116 16.72 0.20 17.06
CA GLU A 116 16.42 1.49 16.39
C GLU A 116 16.68 1.42 14.88
N MET A 117 17.72 0.68 14.47
CA MET A 117 18.08 0.49 13.08
C MET A 117 18.14 -1.01 12.76
N PRO A 118 17.19 -1.54 11.98
CA PRO A 118 17.19 -2.95 11.60
C PRO A 118 18.37 -3.27 10.68
N LYS A 119 18.86 -4.51 10.77
CA LYS A 119 19.81 -5.03 9.78
C LYS A 119 19.06 -5.41 8.51
N ALA A 120 19.54 -4.93 7.37
CA ALA A 120 19.01 -5.35 6.06
C ALA A 120 19.17 -6.86 5.87
N THR A 121 18.13 -7.50 5.33
CA THR A 121 18.08 -8.95 5.06
C THR A 121 18.62 -9.32 3.68
N ASN A 122 18.69 -8.35 2.76
CA ASN A 122 19.22 -8.52 1.41
C ASN A 122 19.68 -7.17 0.82
N ASP A 123 20.31 -7.23 -0.35
CA ASP A 123 20.84 -6.05 -1.04
C ASP A 123 19.75 -5.06 -1.49
N MET A 124 18.55 -5.56 -1.82
CA MET A 124 17.43 -4.70 -2.21
C MET A 124 16.98 -3.83 -1.04
N GLU A 125 16.81 -4.43 0.14
CA GLU A 125 16.46 -3.71 1.35
C GLU A 125 17.56 -2.75 1.78
N LYS A 126 18.83 -3.14 1.65
CA LYS A 126 19.96 -2.25 1.91
C LYS A 126 19.92 -1.00 1.02
N LYS A 127 19.58 -1.17 -0.26
CA LYS A 127 19.39 -0.05 -1.19
C LYS A 127 18.19 0.81 -0.81
N ALA A 128 17.07 0.20 -0.40
CA ALA A 128 15.90 0.94 0.07
C ALA A 128 16.22 1.81 1.29
N MET A 129 16.88 1.25 2.31
CA MET A 129 17.30 2.02 3.49
C MET A 129 18.29 3.16 3.14
N ALA A 130 19.13 2.96 2.13
CA ALA A 130 20.02 4.02 1.63
C ALA A 130 19.24 5.11 0.86
N ALA A 131 18.21 4.73 0.11
CA ALA A 131 17.31 5.67 -0.57
C ALA A 131 16.53 6.50 0.46
N ASP A 132 15.98 5.89 1.51
CA ASP A 132 15.28 6.61 2.59
C ASP A 132 16.16 7.70 3.21
N LYS A 133 17.45 7.41 3.41
CA LYS A 133 18.42 8.39 3.90
C LYS A 133 18.66 9.53 2.89
N ALA A 134 18.86 9.19 1.62
CA ALA A 134 19.09 10.19 0.56
C ALA A 134 17.85 11.08 0.35
N ASP A 135 16.65 10.53 0.47
CA ASP A 135 15.40 11.28 0.38
C ASP A 135 15.26 12.26 1.54
N MET A 136 15.63 11.86 2.77
CA MET A 136 15.67 12.79 3.90
C MET A 136 16.69 13.92 3.69
N GLU A 137 17.90 13.61 3.20
CA GLU A 137 18.92 14.62 2.88
C GLU A 137 18.44 15.60 1.79
N LYS A 138 17.76 15.08 0.76
CA LYS A 138 17.13 15.90 -0.29
C LYS A 138 16.06 16.82 0.30
N LEU A 139 15.16 16.30 1.12
CA LEU A 139 14.10 17.09 1.76
C LEU A 139 14.67 18.20 2.66
N GLN A 140 15.77 17.94 3.38
CA GLN A 140 16.43 18.95 4.21
C GLN A 140 16.96 20.14 3.42
N ALA A 141 17.36 19.92 2.16
CA ALA A 141 17.86 20.97 1.28
C ALA A 141 16.76 21.81 0.61
N LEU A 142 15.50 21.39 0.69
CA LEU A 142 14.38 22.02 0.00
C LEU A 142 13.48 22.81 0.97
N LYS A 143 12.82 23.85 0.46
CA LYS A 143 11.77 24.62 1.15
C LYS A 143 10.68 25.05 0.17
N GLY A 144 9.48 25.37 0.68
CA GLY A 144 8.36 25.88 -0.14
C GLY A 144 7.91 24.88 -1.22
N ALA A 145 7.45 25.37 -2.37
CA ALA A 145 6.84 24.50 -3.40
C ALA A 145 7.73 23.32 -3.88
N PRO A 146 9.05 23.46 -4.08
CA PRO A 146 9.92 22.30 -4.38
C PRO A 146 9.97 21.27 -3.25
N PHE A 147 9.92 21.72 -1.99
CA PHE A 147 9.81 20.82 -0.84
C PHE A 147 8.46 20.11 -0.84
N ASP A 148 7.37 20.87 -1.00
CA ASP A 148 6.00 20.37 -0.95
C ASP A 148 5.78 19.25 -1.95
N SER A 149 6.12 19.49 -3.21
CA SER A 149 6.00 18.50 -4.30
C SER A 149 6.89 17.27 -4.07
N THR A 150 8.15 17.46 -3.63
CA THR A 150 9.07 16.35 -3.34
C THR A 150 8.58 15.49 -2.17
N TYR A 151 8.13 16.13 -1.09
CA TYR A 151 7.62 15.45 0.09
C TYR A 151 6.36 14.66 -0.26
N MET A 152 5.34 15.29 -0.85
CA MET A 152 4.09 14.59 -1.15
C MET A 152 4.28 13.43 -2.12
N ALA A 153 5.13 13.57 -3.15
CA ALA A 153 5.47 12.47 -4.05
C ALA A 153 6.21 11.33 -3.34
N GLY A 154 7.16 11.66 -2.46
CA GLY A 154 7.87 10.69 -1.63
C GLY A 154 6.91 9.91 -0.73
N GLN A 155 5.95 10.61 -0.09
CA GLN A 155 4.95 9.99 0.76
C GLN A 155 4.06 8.99 0.02
N VAL A 156 3.66 9.27 -1.23
CA VAL A 156 2.90 8.30 -2.05
C VAL A 156 3.70 7.01 -2.23
N GLY A 157 4.96 7.12 -2.68
CA GLY A 157 5.82 5.96 -2.92
C GLY A 157 6.14 5.17 -1.65
N ALA A 158 6.43 5.86 -0.55
CA ALA A 158 6.72 5.24 0.75
C ALA A 158 5.51 4.43 1.27
N HIS A 159 4.30 4.98 1.13
CA HIS A 159 3.08 4.30 1.57
C HIS A 159 2.72 3.11 0.66
N ASP A 160 2.92 3.20 -0.65
CA ASP A 160 2.75 2.05 -1.56
C ASP A 160 3.69 0.89 -1.19
N ALA A 161 4.96 1.21 -0.90
CA ALA A 161 5.91 0.21 -0.46
C ALA A 161 5.53 -0.40 0.90
N ALA A 162 5.03 0.42 1.84
CA ALA A 162 4.56 -0.05 3.15
C ALA A 162 3.33 -0.97 3.03
N ILE A 163 2.36 -0.62 2.18
CA ILE A 163 1.17 -1.45 1.90
C ILE A 163 1.62 -2.83 1.42
N GLY A 164 2.52 -2.89 0.44
CA GLY A 164 3.04 -4.15 -0.08
C GLY A 164 3.72 -5.02 0.99
N LYS A 165 4.55 -4.41 1.85
CA LYS A 165 5.22 -5.10 2.96
C LYS A 165 4.23 -5.63 4.01
N VAL A 166 3.23 -4.83 4.40
CA VAL A 166 2.20 -5.24 5.37
C VAL A 166 1.33 -6.36 4.79
N MET A 167 0.95 -6.26 3.51
CA MET A 167 0.24 -7.35 2.83
C MET A 167 1.07 -8.63 2.80
N ALA A 168 2.37 -8.56 2.49
CA ALA A 168 3.24 -9.73 2.53
C ALA A 168 3.27 -10.38 3.92
N ALA A 169 3.45 -9.58 4.97
CA ALA A 169 3.43 -10.07 6.34
C ALA A 169 2.07 -10.70 6.71
N GLN A 170 0.96 -10.03 6.40
CA GLN A 170 -0.39 -10.52 6.70
C GLN A 170 -0.68 -11.87 6.01
N GLN A 171 -0.18 -12.06 4.80
CA GLN A 171 -0.42 -13.29 4.04
C GLN A 171 0.50 -14.44 4.48
N GLY A 172 1.79 -14.19 4.74
CA GLY A 172 2.77 -15.27 4.90
C GLY A 172 3.45 -15.41 6.26
N MET A 173 3.26 -14.49 7.20
CA MET A 173 3.90 -14.57 8.53
C MET A 173 3.18 -15.50 9.51
N GLY A 174 1.92 -15.86 9.22
CA GLY A 174 1.09 -16.62 10.16
C GLY A 174 0.80 -15.84 11.45
N ALA A 175 0.69 -14.50 11.35
CA ALA A 175 0.40 -13.63 12.48
C ALA A 175 -0.96 -13.98 13.12
N THR A 176 -1.00 -13.99 14.45
CA THR A 176 -2.22 -14.23 15.24
C THR A 176 -2.36 -13.19 16.36
N GLY A 177 -3.53 -13.16 17.00
CA GLY A 177 -3.77 -12.28 18.15
C GLY A 177 -3.50 -10.80 17.86
N GLU A 178 -2.82 -10.12 18.78
CA GLU A 178 -2.52 -8.69 18.68
C GLU A 178 -1.71 -8.32 17.43
N LEU A 179 -0.82 -9.19 16.95
CA LEU A 179 -0.05 -8.94 15.73
C LEU A 179 -0.95 -8.94 14.49
N ALA A 180 -1.91 -9.87 14.41
CA ALA A 180 -2.88 -9.90 13.31
C ALA A 180 -3.77 -8.63 13.33
N THR A 181 -4.18 -8.18 14.51
CA THR A 181 -4.92 -6.92 14.68
C THR A 181 -4.08 -5.71 14.26
N LEU A 182 -2.80 -5.67 14.63
CA LEU A 182 -1.88 -4.61 14.21
C LEU A 182 -1.76 -4.56 12.68
N LEU A 183 -1.51 -5.69 12.02
CA LEU A 183 -1.42 -5.78 10.56
C LEU A 183 -2.73 -5.34 9.88
N THR A 184 -3.88 -5.78 10.39
CA THR A 184 -5.19 -5.40 9.86
C THR A 184 -5.40 -3.89 9.94
N ASN A 185 -5.05 -3.25 11.06
CA ASN A 185 -5.16 -1.80 11.19
C ASN A 185 -4.25 -1.08 10.17
N LEU A 186 -3.01 -1.55 9.99
CA LEU A 186 -2.07 -0.97 9.02
C LEU A 186 -2.61 -1.08 7.59
N THR A 187 -3.28 -2.17 7.22
CA THR A 187 -3.91 -2.28 5.89
C THR A 187 -5.05 -1.30 5.64
N GLN A 188 -5.60 -0.68 6.67
CA GLN A 188 -6.64 0.34 6.54
C GLN A 188 -6.07 1.76 6.54
N GLU A 189 -5.09 2.03 7.40
CA GLU A 189 -4.54 3.39 7.53
C GLU A 189 -3.57 3.74 6.39
N LEU A 190 -2.69 2.81 5.98
CA LEU A 190 -1.70 3.10 4.96
C LEU A 190 -2.32 3.56 3.62
N PRO A 191 -3.39 2.92 3.08
CA PRO A 191 -4.05 3.41 1.88
C PRO A 191 -4.65 4.80 2.05
N ARG A 192 -5.23 5.13 3.22
CA ARG A 192 -5.79 6.46 3.48
C ARG A 192 -4.70 7.53 3.46
N HIS A 193 -3.57 7.27 4.10
CA HIS A 193 -2.43 8.20 4.09
C HIS A 193 -1.89 8.38 2.66
N ARG A 194 -1.80 7.29 1.87
CA ARG A 194 -1.39 7.34 0.45
C ARG A 194 -2.37 8.16 -0.39
N ASP A 195 -3.68 7.95 -0.22
CA ASP A 195 -4.74 8.68 -0.91
C ASP A 195 -4.66 10.18 -0.62
N MET A 196 -4.52 10.54 0.67
CA MET A 196 -4.36 11.94 1.09
C MET A 196 -3.09 12.55 0.48
N ALA A 197 -1.99 11.80 0.45
CA ALA A 197 -0.75 12.29 -0.15
C ALA A 197 -0.91 12.58 -1.64
N TYR A 198 -1.54 11.65 -2.36
CA TYR A 198 -1.82 11.76 -3.79
C TYR A 198 -2.76 12.93 -4.11
N GLN A 199 -3.82 13.12 -3.31
CA GLN A 199 -4.75 14.23 -3.48
C GLN A 199 -4.07 15.59 -3.24
N THR A 200 -3.27 15.70 -2.18
CA THR A 200 -2.52 16.93 -1.91
C THR A 200 -1.52 17.21 -3.02
N LEU A 201 -0.80 16.18 -3.51
CA LEU A 201 0.12 16.34 -4.65
C LEU A 201 -0.59 16.89 -5.90
N GLY A 202 -1.76 16.33 -6.26
CA GLY A 202 -2.54 16.82 -7.40
C GLY A 202 -2.97 18.29 -7.26
N LYS A 203 -3.36 18.72 -6.07
CA LYS A 203 -3.67 20.14 -5.80
C LYS A 203 -2.45 21.06 -5.94
N LEU A 204 -1.26 20.58 -5.60
CA LEU A 204 -0.03 21.35 -5.78
C LEU A 204 0.26 21.58 -7.27
N ASP A 205 0.04 20.56 -8.10
CA ASP A 205 0.24 20.65 -9.56
C ASP A 205 -0.73 21.65 -10.18
N ASP A 206 -2.01 21.64 -9.79
CA ASP A 206 -3.01 22.61 -10.24
C ASP A 206 -2.65 24.05 -9.85
N ALA A 207 -2.14 24.25 -8.62
CA ALA A 207 -1.69 25.55 -8.15
C ALA A 207 -0.46 26.08 -8.90
N MET A 208 0.42 25.17 -9.38
CA MET A 208 1.56 25.52 -10.22
C MET A 208 1.18 25.75 -11.69
N GLY A 209 0.09 25.15 -12.17
CA GLY A 209 -0.42 25.27 -13.54
C GLY A 209 -1.15 26.58 -13.87
N VAL A 210 -1.57 27.37 -12.87
CA VAL A 210 -2.30 28.65 -13.05
C VAL A 210 -1.37 29.86 -13.28
N GLY A 211 -0.11 29.63 -13.66
CA GLY A 211 0.88 30.68 -13.96
C GLY A 211 1.13 30.98 -15.45
N GLY A 212 0.39 30.37 -16.37
CA GLY A 212 0.77 30.29 -17.79
C GLY A 212 -0.29 30.67 -18.83
N ALA A 213 -1.05 31.75 -18.64
CA ALA A 213 -1.68 32.45 -19.76
C ALA A 213 -1.97 33.90 -19.37
N GLY A 214 -1.19 34.81 -19.94
CA GLY A 214 -1.49 36.23 -19.91
C GLY A 214 -2.82 36.53 -20.57
N THR A 215 -3.44 37.58 -20.05
CA THR A 215 -4.53 38.38 -20.62
C THR A 215 -4.59 38.39 -22.16
N GLN A 216 -5.69 37.88 -22.74
CA GLN A 216 -6.31 38.51 -23.91
C GLN A 216 -7.75 38.02 -24.11
N GLY A 217 -8.69 38.95 -23.89
CA GLY A 217 -9.84 39.15 -24.77
C GLY A 217 -11.09 38.30 -24.53
N GLY A 218 -12.18 38.98 -24.16
CA GLY A 218 -13.52 38.57 -24.59
C GLY A 218 -14.54 38.47 -23.47
N THR A 219 -15.06 39.62 -23.05
CA THR A 219 -16.44 39.73 -22.56
C THR A 219 -17.37 39.12 -23.62
N MET A 220 -17.86 37.91 -23.40
CA MET A 220 -19.02 37.39 -24.13
C MET A 220 -20.26 37.74 -23.31
N GLU A 221 -20.71 38.96 -23.55
CA GLU A 221 -22.07 39.40 -23.26
C GLU A 221 -23.02 38.59 -24.14
N HIS A 222 -23.86 37.76 -23.53
CA HIS A 222 -24.82 36.92 -24.22
C HIS A 222 -25.98 37.78 -24.70
N GLY A 223 -25.81 38.44 -25.85
CA GLY A 223 -26.84 39.19 -26.53
C GLY A 223 -28.01 38.28 -26.96
N SER A 224 -29.16 38.47 -26.32
CA SER A 224 -30.44 37.97 -26.81
C SER A 224 -30.77 38.65 -28.14
N MET A 225 -30.70 37.90 -29.23
CA MET A 225 -31.18 38.35 -30.53
C MET A 225 -32.71 38.32 -30.56
N ASP A 226 -33.27 39.52 -30.53
CA ASP A 226 -34.62 39.89 -30.94
C ASP A 226 -34.88 39.42 -32.39
N HIS A 227 -35.94 38.64 -32.58
CA HIS A 227 -36.39 38.21 -33.90
C HIS A 227 -37.61 39.04 -34.30
N GLY A 228 -37.35 40.08 -35.09
CA GLY A 228 -38.39 40.93 -35.68
C GLY A 228 -39.37 40.12 -36.53
N SER A 229 -40.65 40.26 -36.22
CA SER A 229 -41.76 39.92 -37.11
C SER A 229 -42.42 41.21 -37.59
N THR A 230 -42.38 41.41 -38.90
CA THR A 230 -43.03 42.52 -39.60
C THR A 230 -44.49 42.15 -39.86
N GLY A 231 -45.41 43.04 -39.53
CA GLY A 231 -46.85 42.82 -39.73
C GLY A 231 -47.68 44.10 -39.60
N GLY A 232 -47.73 44.86 -40.70
CA GLY A 232 -48.82 45.72 -41.19
C GLY A 232 -49.86 46.34 -40.26
N ALA A 233 -49.83 47.69 -40.25
CA ALA A 233 -50.96 48.61 -40.42
C ALA A 233 -52.25 48.43 -39.58
N THR A 234 -52.58 49.44 -38.76
CA THR A 234 -53.65 50.40 -39.07
C THR A 234 -53.67 51.60 -38.13
N LYS A 235 -54.06 52.72 -38.71
CA LYS A 235 -54.19 54.08 -38.18
C LYS A 235 -55.64 54.27 -37.73
N THR A 236 -55.90 54.94 -36.60
CA THR A 236 -56.74 56.17 -36.48
C THR A 236 -57.23 56.41 -35.05
N LYS A 237 -57.04 57.68 -34.63
CA LYS A 237 -57.79 58.53 -33.67
C LYS A 237 -58.06 58.03 -32.25
#